data_AF-A0AA86T9S5-F1
#
_entry.id   AF-A0AA86T9S5-F1
#
_cell.length_a   1.000
_cell.length_b   1.000
_cell.length_c   1.000
_cell.angle_alpha   90.00
_cell.angle_beta   90.00
_cell.angle_gamma   90.00
#
_symmetry.space_group_name_H-M   'P 1'
#
loop_
_entity.id
_entity.type
_entity.pdbx_description
1 polymer ?
#
loop_
_entity_poly.entity_id
_entity_poly.type
_entity_poly.pdbx_seq_one_letter_code
_entity_poly.pdbx_strand_id
1 'polypeptide(L)'
;MVNGRNLTILRLRMGKCNTRKYQVEDEMVRSITSYTVEANVVDTWIKFLESTWVFQTSYTKRKKEQVNAELEKYGYHFVNLVVDLLHSYKEKLGSSVKQIRILVENLRFRQGLAISSAVDSEGLKLANPRKKLEEEYLDIESKFLATLNIVDTMNKQFHIQKEGIFRKDSDKVTQLFDAIEKIKDEFESIERPKLELESPTQWSETPSSPVISRTPSPPSAKKYKQDRLTKSLRGRSQIEIELDKLSEDDSAEEISEWEFDALDRDRLTRS
;
A
#
# COMPACT_ATOMS: atom_id res chain seq x y z
N MET A 1 104.87 38.51 -7.45
CA MET A 1 103.54 39.17 -7.35
C MET A 1 102.44 38.11 -7.47
N VAL A 2 101.87 37.58 -6.38
CA VAL A 2 100.83 36.51 -6.44
C VAL A 2 99.59 36.77 -5.57
N ASN A 3 99.66 37.57 -4.49
CA ASN A 3 98.55 37.71 -3.53
C ASN A 3 97.29 38.44 -4.05
N GLY A 4 97.40 39.36 -5.01
CA GLY A 4 96.27 40.19 -5.44
C GLY A 4 95.12 39.40 -6.09
N ARG A 5 95.43 38.39 -6.92
CA ARG A 5 94.40 37.60 -7.63
C ARG A 5 93.62 36.68 -6.67
N ASN A 6 94.31 36.07 -5.71
CA ASN A 6 93.67 35.21 -4.71
C ASN A 6 92.71 35.99 -3.80
N LEU A 7 93.07 37.22 -3.41
CA LEU A 7 92.21 38.06 -2.55
C LEU A 7 90.90 38.44 -3.24
N THR A 8 90.95 38.78 -4.54
CA THR A 8 89.75 39.08 -5.35
C THR A 8 88.86 37.83 -5.52
N ILE A 9 89.46 36.66 -5.78
CA ILE A 9 88.71 35.40 -5.89
C ILE A 9 88.01 35.06 -4.57
N LEU A 10 88.70 35.20 -3.43
CA LEU A 10 88.11 34.98 -2.10
C LEU A 10 86.95 35.96 -1.82
N ARG A 11 87.10 37.25 -2.13
CA ARG A 11 86.03 38.26 -1.95
C ARG A 11 84.81 37.95 -2.83
N LEU A 12 85.01 37.53 -4.08
CA LEU A 12 83.93 37.07 -4.98
C LEU A 12 83.26 35.79 -4.48
N ARG A 13 84.02 34.84 -3.92
CA ARG A 13 83.50 33.58 -3.38
C ARG A 13 82.70 33.78 -2.10
N MET A 14 83.15 34.69 -1.22
CA MET A 14 82.42 35.16 -0.04
C MET A 14 81.10 35.83 -0.42
N GLY A 15 81.12 36.77 -1.39
CA GLY A 15 79.90 37.40 -1.90
C GLY A 15 78.89 36.38 -2.44
N LYS A 16 79.32 35.48 -3.32
CA LYS A 16 78.48 34.39 -3.87
C LYS A 16 77.99 33.37 -2.83
N CYS A 17 78.65 33.27 -1.68
CA CYS A 17 78.17 32.45 -0.56
C CYS A 17 77.11 33.20 0.23
N ASN A 18 77.32 34.49 0.51
CA ASN A 18 76.38 35.33 1.24
C ASN A 18 75.05 35.51 0.48
N THR A 19 75.10 35.81 -0.83
CA THR A 19 73.89 35.92 -1.67
C THR A 19 73.09 34.61 -1.70
N ARG A 20 73.76 33.44 -1.74
CA ARG A 20 73.07 32.15 -1.68
C ARG A 20 72.42 31.88 -0.33
N LYS A 21 73.03 32.29 0.79
CA LYS A 21 72.40 32.18 2.11
C LYS A 21 71.10 32.99 2.17
N TYR A 22 71.13 34.26 1.77
CA TYR A 22 69.92 35.10 1.73
C TYR A 22 68.83 34.55 0.82
N GLN A 23 69.18 33.94 -0.33
CA GLN A 23 68.20 33.30 -1.22
C GLN A 23 67.53 32.07 -0.58
N VAL A 24 68.29 31.24 0.14
CA VAL A 24 67.76 30.07 0.86
C VAL A 24 66.90 30.50 2.06
N GLU A 25 67.29 31.56 2.76
CA GLU A 25 66.51 32.12 3.88
C GLU A 25 65.18 32.74 3.39
N ASP A 26 65.19 33.50 2.29
CA ASP A 26 63.99 34.04 1.64
C ASP A 26 63.03 32.93 1.16
N GLU A 27 63.57 31.88 0.53
CA GLU A 27 62.81 30.71 0.10
C GLU A 27 62.20 29.94 1.29
N MET A 28 62.94 29.80 2.38
CA MET A 28 62.43 29.18 3.60
C MET A 28 61.29 30.02 4.20
N VAL A 29 61.45 31.34 4.31
CA VAL A 29 60.38 32.24 4.80
C VAL A 29 59.15 32.16 3.90
N ARG A 30 59.33 32.14 2.58
CA ARG A 30 58.24 31.99 1.59
C ARG A 30 57.52 30.63 1.72
N SER A 31 58.24 29.55 2.00
CA SER A 31 57.60 28.24 2.23
C SER A 31 56.82 28.20 3.55
N ILE A 32 57.36 28.78 4.62
CA ILE A 32 56.68 28.87 5.93
C ILE A 32 55.39 29.68 5.81
N THR A 33 55.39 30.80 5.08
CA THR A 33 54.16 31.59 4.88
C THR A 33 53.16 30.86 3.99
N SER A 34 53.59 30.14 2.94
CA SER A 34 52.72 29.28 2.13
C SER A 34 52.03 28.21 2.99
N TYR A 35 52.81 27.42 3.74
CA TYR A 35 52.27 26.37 4.61
C TYR A 35 51.35 26.92 5.72
N THR A 36 51.59 28.14 6.21
CA THR A 36 50.70 28.79 7.19
C THR A 36 49.35 29.15 6.56
N VAL A 37 49.35 29.65 5.32
CA VAL A 37 48.11 29.95 4.58
C VAL A 37 47.38 28.66 4.22
N GLU A 38 48.09 27.65 3.74
CA GLU A 38 47.53 26.32 3.43
C GLU A 38 46.90 25.67 4.68
N ALA A 39 47.56 25.73 5.84
CA ALA A 39 47.02 25.22 7.10
C ALA A 39 45.72 25.93 7.52
N ASN A 40 45.64 27.26 7.35
CA ASN A 40 44.41 28.02 7.62
C ASN A 40 43.27 27.65 6.66
N VAL A 41 43.59 27.36 5.39
CA VAL A 41 42.60 26.87 4.41
C VAL A 41 42.09 25.48 4.82
N VAL A 42 42.98 24.56 5.23
CA VAL A 42 42.60 23.22 5.71
C VAL A 42 41.74 23.29 6.97
N ASP A 43 42.11 24.11 7.96
CA ASP A 43 41.31 24.35 9.18
C ASP A 43 39.90 24.91 8.86
N THR A 44 39.81 25.80 7.87
CA THR A 44 38.52 26.32 7.38
C THR A 44 37.66 25.22 6.75
N TRP A 45 38.26 24.34 5.93
CA TRP A 45 37.56 23.19 5.34
C TRP A 45 37.12 22.17 6.39
N ILE A 46 37.94 21.87 7.40
CA ILE A 46 37.58 20.98 8.51
C ILE A 46 36.32 21.52 9.22
N LYS A 47 36.34 22.80 9.63
CA LYS A 47 35.19 23.45 10.29
C LYS A 47 33.94 23.47 9.43
N PHE A 48 34.08 23.66 8.12
CA PHE A 48 32.97 23.59 7.17
C PHE A 48 32.37 22.17 7.09
N LEU A 49 33.22 21.13 7.00
CA LEU A 49 32.77 19.74 6.93
C LEU A 49 32.11 19.28 8.23
N GLU A 50 32.67 19.64 9.39
CA GLU A 50 32.07 19.38 10.71
C GLU A 50 30.68 20.04 10.83
N SER A 51 30.58 21.32 10.46
CA SER A 51 29.31 22.07 10.47
C SER A 51 28.28 21.45 9.51
N THR A 52 28.71 21.04 8.33
CA THR A 52 27.86 20.39 7.31
C THR A 52 27.38 19.02 7.79
N TRP A 53 28.24 18.24 8.45
CA TRP A 53 27.88 16.95 9.03
C TRP A 53 26.82 17.08 10.13
N VAL A 54 27.00 18.03 11.05
CA VAL A 54 25.99 18.34 12.10
C VAL A 54 24.68 18.83 11.48
N PHE A 55 24.74 19.65 10.43
CA PHE A 55 23.56 20.09 9.69
C PHE A 55 22.82 18.91 9.04
N GLN A 56 23.50 18.09 8.24
CA GLN A 56 22.89 16.95 7.53
C GLN A 56 22.32 15.90 8.49
N THR A 57 23.02 15.57 9.57
CA THR A 57 22.54 14.60 10.58
C THR A 57 21.32 15.13 11.32
N SER A 58 21.32 16.41 11.72
CA SER A 58 20.16 17.02 12.39
C SER A 58 18.95 17.19 11.46
N TYR A 59 19.16 17.54 10.19
CA TYR A 59 18.12 17.62 9.17
C TYR A 59 17.49 16.24 8.90
N THR A 60 18.33 15.22 8.70
CA THR A 60 17.87 13.83 8.49
C THR A 60 17.09 13.31 9.69
N LYS A 61 17.57 13.57 10.91
CA LYS A 61 16.86 13.23 12.15
C LYS A 61 15.49 13.90 12.22
N ARG A 62 15.42 15.23 12.00
CA ARG A 62 14.16 15.98 12.02
C ARG A 62 13.17 15.49 10.96
N LYS A 63 13.64 15.21 9.73
CA LYS A 63 12.81 14.67 8.65
C LYS A 63 12.24 13.29 9.02
N LYS A 64 13.04 12.41 9.64
CA LYS A 64 12.59 11.11 10.14
C LYS A 64 11.55 11.26 11.26
N GLU A 65 11.77 12.16 12.21
CA GLU A 65 10.84 12.45 13.31
C GLU A 65 9.50 12.98 12.78
N GLN A 66 9.53 13.91 11.80
CA GLN A 66 8.33 14.41 11.14
C GLN A 66 7.55 13.30 10.43
N VAL A 67 8.20 12.51 9.58
CA VAL A 67 7.55 11.40 8.85
C VAL A 67 6.95 10.38 9.82
N ASN A 68 7.63 10.09 10.94
CA ASN A 68 7.11 9.19 11.95
C ASN A 68 5.86 9.76 12.67
N ALA A 69 5.87 11.05 13.01
CA ALA A 69 4.73 11.72 13.64
C ALA A 69 3.51 11.81 12.69
N GLU A 70 3.74 12.06 11.40
CA GLU A 70 2.69 12.00 10.38
C GLU A 70 2.14 10.58 10.22
N LEU A 71 3.01 9.56 10.18
CA LEU A 71 2.61 8.15 10.10
C LEU A 71 1.78 7.70 11.32
N GLU A 72 2.16 8.09 12.54
CA GLU A 72 1.39 7.81 13.76
C GLU A 72 0.00 8.46 13.70
N LYS A 73 -0.08 9.72 13.25
CA LYS A 73 -1.35 10.44 13.05
C LYS A 73 -2.25 9.74 12.04
N TYR A 74 -1.73 9.32 10.88
CA TYR A 74 -2.51 8.56 9.90
C TYR A 74 -2.91 7.17 10.42
N GLY A 75 -2.06 6.51 11.22
CA GLY A 75 -2.40 5.28 11.92
C GLY A 75 -3.60 5.44 12.85
N TYR A 76 -3.64 6.51 13.64
CA TYR A 76 -4.78 6.84 14.51
C TYR A 76 -6.07 7.11 13.71
N HIS A 77 -6.01 7.92 12.65
CA HIS A 77 -7.16 8.16 11.78
C HIS A 77 -7.68 6.87 11.11
N PHE A 78 -6.79 5.98 10.67
CA PHE A 78 -7.17 4.69 10.10
C PHE A 78 -7.87 3.79 11.12
N VAL A 79 -7.35 3.69 12.34
CA VAL A 79 -7.95 2.86 13.39
C VAL A 79 -9.34 3.37 13.76
N ASN A 80 -9.54 4.69 13.88
CA ASN A 80 -10.86 5.26 14.13
C ASN A 80 -11.86 4.95 13.00
N LEU A 81 -11.44 5.09 11.73
CA LEU A 81 -12.30 4.72 10.58
C LEU A 81 -12.72 3.25 10.61
N VAL A 82 -11.81 2.34 11.00
CA VAL A 82 -12.14 0.91 11.17
C VAL A 82 -13.09 0.69 12.35
N VAL A 83 -12.89 1.39 13.47
CA VAL A 83 -13.82 1.33 14.63
C VAL A 83 -15.22 1.79 14.24
N ASP A 84 -15.35 2.94 13.57
CA ASP A 84 -16.65 3.49 13.13
C ASP A 84 -17.35 2.56 12.14
N LEU A 85 -16.60 1.98 11.18
CA LEU A 85 -17.13 1.07 10.17
C LEU A 85 -17.58 -0.27 10.79
N LEU A 86 -16.77 -0.87 11.68
CA LEU A 86 -17.13 -2.09 12.39
C LEU A 86 -18.30 -1.86 13.35
N HIS A 87 -18.37 -0.71 14.01
CA HIS A 87 -19.53 -0.35 14.83
C HIS A 87 -20.82 -0.25 13.98
N SER A 88 -20.74 0.41 12.82
CA SER A 88 -21.85 0.49 11.86
C SER A 88 -22.31 -0.90 11.39
N TYR A 89 -21.38 -1.80 11.06
CA TYR A 89 -21.70 -3.18 10.70
C TYR A 89 -22.29 -3.98 11.85
N LYS A 90 -21.76 -3.87 13.07
CA LYS A 90 -22.31 -4.51 14.28
C LYS A 90 -23.77 -4.15 14.50
N GLU A 91 -24.12 -2.86 14.44
CA GLU A 91 -25.51 -2.42 14.64
C GLU A 91 -26.43 -2.86 13.49
N LYS A 92 -25.93 -2.82 12.24
CA LYS A 92 -26.68 -3.30 11.07
C LYS A 92 -26.95 -4.80 11.14
N LEU A 93 -25.92 -5.61 11.42
CA LEU A 93 -26.01 -7.06 11.58
C LEU A 93 -26.96 -7.43 12.74
N GLY A 94 -26.82 -6.78 13.89
CA GLY A 94 -27.71 -6.99 15.04
C GLY A 94 -29.17 -6.60 14.77
N SER A 95 -29.42 -5.61 13.89
CA SER A 95 -30.77 -5.30 13.39
C SER A 95 -31.28 -6.40 12.44
N SER A 96 -30.44 -6.86 11.52
CA SER A 96 -30.80 -7.96 10.60
C SER A 96 -31.12 -9.26 11.33
N VAL A 97 -30.39 -9.66 12.37
CA VAL A 97 -30.72 -10.85 13.18
C VAL A 97 -32.10 -10.73 13.84
N LYS A 98 -32.45 -9.55 14.37
CA LYS A 98 -33.79 -9.30 14.92
C LYS A 98 -34.88 -9.40 13.85
N GLN A 99 -34.65 -8.85 12.65
CA GLN A 99 -35.58 -8.94 11.52
C GLN A 99 -35.74 -10.39 11.05
N ILE A 100 -34.64 -11.13 10.92
CA ILE A 100 -34.61 -12.56 10.55
C ILE A 100 -35.44 -13.38 11.56
N ARG A 101 -35.24 -13.17 12.87
CA ARG A 101 -36.03 -13.85 13.92
C ARG A 101 -37.53 -13.62 13.76
N ILE A 102 -37.94 -12.37 13.54
CA ILE A 102 -39.35 -12.00 13.30
C ILE A 102 -39.89 -12.64 12.01
N LEU A 103 -39.12 -12.66 10.92
CA LEU A 103 -39.53 -13.30 9.67
C LEU A 103 -39.67 -14.83 9.82
N VAL A 104 -38.74 -15.47 10.51
CA VAL A 104 -38.76 -16.91 10.84
C VAL A 104 -40.02 -17.27 11.64
N GLU A 105 -40.36 -16.50 12.68
CA GLU A 105 -41.57 -16.69 13.48
C GLU A 105 -42.85 -16.53 12.64
N ASN A 106 -42.92 -15.49 11.79
CA ASN A 106 -44.06 -15.27 10.89
C ASN A 106 -44.23 -16.39 9.85
N LEU A 107 -43.13 -16.91 9.29
CA LEU A 107 -43.14 -18.05 8.37
C LEU A 107 -43.62 -19.33 9.07
N ARG A 108 -43.16 -19.60 10.31
CA ARG A 108 -43.63 -20.71 11.15
C ARG A 108 -45.13 -20.60 11.44
N PHE A 109 -45.62 -19.41 11.81
CA PHE A 109 -47.05 -19.19 12.08
C PHE A 109 -47.93 -19.46 10.84
N ARG A 110 -47.52 -18.96 9.66
CA ARG A 110 -48.25 -19.22 8.41
C ARG A 110 -48.22 -20.70 8.00
N GLN A 111 -47.12 -21.41 8.24
CA GLN A 111 -47.03 -22.85 8.02
C GLN A 111 -48.02 -23.63 8.90
N GLY A 112 -48.16 -23.26 10.18
CA GLY A 112 -49.13 -23.87 11.09
C GLY A 112 -50.59 -23.59 10.67
N LEU A 113 -50.88 -22.37 10.24
CA LEU A 113 -52.23 -21.98 9.79
C LEU A 113 -52.66 -22.74 8.52
N ALA A 114 -51.74 -22.98 7.58
CA ALA A 114 -52.02 -23.73 6.35
C ALA A 114 -52.49 -25.17 6.62
N ILE A 115 -51.99 -25.82 7.68
CA ILE A 115 -52.38 -27.17 8.09
C ILE A 115 -53.81 -27.19 8.67
N SER A 116 -54.27 -26.08 9.25
CA SER A 116 -55.62 -25.93 9.82
C SER A 116 -56.68 -25.47 8.81
N SER A 117 -56.27 -24.97 7.64
CA SER A 117 -57.16 -24.29 6.67
C SER A 117 -57.59 -25.15 5.48
N ALA A 118 -57.23 -26.44 5.47
CA ALA A 118 -57.33 -27.32 4.30
C ALA A 118 -58.76 -27.75 3.88
N VAL A 119 -59.81 -27.10 4.39
CA VAL A 119 -61.22 -27.47 4.12
C VAL A 119 -61.89 -26.57 3.08
N ASP A 120 -61.64 -25.25 3.06
CA ASP A 120 -62.30 -24.33 2.13
C ASP A 120 -61.40 -23.18 1.68
N SER A 121 -61.19 -23.06 0.36
CA SER A 121 -61.24 -21.81 -0.41
C SER A 121 -60.64 -22.01 -1.80
N GLU A 122 -61.48 -22.42 -2.76
CA GLU A 122 -61.15 -22.37 -4.18
C GLU A 122 -61.07 -20.90 -4.65
N GLY A 123 -59.86 -20.36 -4.71
CA GLY A 123 -59.57 -19.07 -5.33
C GLY A 123 -59.03 -17.99 -4.38
N LEU A 124 -57.77 -17.63 -4.60
CA LEU A 124 -57.31 -16.23 -4.59
C LEU A 124 -55.97 -16.16 -5.31
N LYS A 125 -55.99 -15.72 -6.57
CA LYS A 125 -54.79 -15.51 -7.42
C LYS A 125 -54.09 -14.19 -7.07
N LEU A 126 -53.99 -13.89 -5.78
CA LEU A 126 -53.37 -12.71 -5.19
C LEU A 126 -52.01 -13.13 -4.65
N ALA A 127 -50.96 -12.34 -4.88
CA ALA A 127 -49.58 -12.73 -4.57
C ALA A 127 -49.45 -13.32 -3.16
N ASN A 128 -49.14 -14.64 -3.07
CA ASN A 128 -49.14 -15.37 -1.81
C ASN A 128 -48.30 -14.61 -0.77
N PRO A 129 -48.88 -14.15 0.36
CA PRO A 129 -48.17 -13.31 1.32
C PRO A 129 -46.98 -14.05 1.96
N ARG A 130 -46.92 -15.38 1.85
CA ARG A 130 -45.73 -16.19 2.14
C ARG A 130 -44.54 -15.86 1.23
N LYS A 131 -44.73 -15.82 -0.10
CA LYS A 131 -43.63 -15.61 -1.07
C LYS A 131 -42.89 -14.30 -0.81
N LYS A 132 -43.61 -13.24 -0.45
CA LYS A 132 -43.01 -11.94 -0.07
C LYS A 132 -42.12 -12.05 1.18
N LEU A 133 -42.55 -12.80 2.20
CA LEU A 133 -41.78 -13.02 3.43
C LEU A 133 -40.52 -13.88 3.18
N GLU A 134 -40.61 -14.86 2.27
CA GLU A 134 -39.45 -15.66 1.87
C GLU A 134 -38.43 -14.85 1.05
N GLU A 135 -38.90 -13.98 0.15
CA GLU A 135 -38.07 -13.03 -0.60
C GLU A 135 -37.37 -12.02 0.31
N GLU A 136 -38.09 -11.43 1.28
CA GLU A 136 -37.52 -10.54 2.31
C GLU A 136 -36.48 -11.26 3.18
N TYR A 137 -36.73 -12.52 3.56
CA TYR A 137 -35.75 -13.34 4.29
C TYR A 137 -34.45 -13.54 3.49
N LEU A 138 -34.56 -13.94 2.21
CA LEU A 138 -33.40 -14.18 1.33
C LEU A 138 -32.59 -12.92 1.04
N ASP A 139 -33.26 -11.77 0.87
CA ASP A 139 -32.60 -10.47 0.70
C ASP A 139 -31.77 -10.08 1.94
N ILE A 140 -32.33 -10.27 3.14
CA ILE A 140 -31.63 -9.97 4.39
C ILE A 140 -30.50 -10.99 4.64
N GLU A 141 -30.73 -12.29 4.41
CA GLU A 141 -29.71 -13.35 4.53
C GLU A 141 -28.52 -13.07 3.60
N SER A 142 -28.77 -12.73 2.33
CA SER A 142 -27.74 -12.36 1.35
C SER A 142 -26.95 -11.12 1.80
N LYS A 143 -27.63 -10.06 2.25
CA LYS A 143 -27.00 -8.84 2.77
C LYS A 143 -26.20 -9.07 4.05
N PHE A 144 -26.65 -9.98 4.91
CA PHE A 144 -26.00 -10.37 6.15
C PHE A 144 -24.67 -11.09 5.85
N LEU A 145 -24.71 -12.15 5.03
CA LEU A 145 -23.54 -12.90 4.60
C LEU A 145 -22.52 -12.04 3.83
N ALA A 146 -22.99 -11.17 2.92
CA ALA A 146 -22.13 -10.23 2.21
C ALA A 146 -21.43 -9.23 3.16
N THR A 147 -22.13 -8.79 4.21
CA THR A 147 -21.55 -7.88 5.23
C THR A 147 -20.52 -8.63 6.10
N LEU A 148 -20.79 -9.86 6.52
CA LEU A 148 -19.82 -10.70 7.25
C LEU A 148 -18.54 -10.96 6.44
N ASN A 149 -18.67 -11.28 5.15
CA ASN A 149 -17.49 -11.46 4.28
C ASN A 149 -16.62 -10.18 4.20
N ILE A 150 -17.24 -8.99 4.17
CA ILE A 150 -16.49 -7.72 4.24
C ILE A 150 -15.75 -7.62 5.59
N VAL A 151 -16.42 -7.89 6.71
CA VAL A 151 -15.80 -7.89 8.05
C VAL A 151 -14.63 -8.87 8.12
N ASP A 152 -14.75 -10.06 7.55
CA ASP A 152 -13.65 -11.05 7.46
C ASP A 152 -12.45 -10.54 6.66
N THR A 153 -12.70 -9.88 5.51
CA THR A 153 -11.61 -9.28 4.72
C THR A 153 -10.92 -8.14 5.48
N MET A 154 -11.68 -7.32 6.21
CA MET A 154 -11.12 -6.28 7.08
C MET A 154 -10.30 -6.88 8.22
N ASN A 155 -10.79 -7.95 8.86
CA ASN A 155 -10.10 -8.63 9.96
C ASN A 155 -8.73 -9.17 9.51
N LYS A 156 -8.70 -9.86 8.36
CA LYS A 156 -7.47 -10.35 7.73
C LYS A 156 -6.49 -9.21 7.46
N GLN A 157 -6.93 -8.13 6.80
CA GLN A 157 -6.07 -6.98 6.50
C GLN A 157 -5.55 -6.26 7.75
N PHE A 158 -6.36 -6.16 8.82
CA PHE A 158 -5.96 -5.54 10.07
C PHE A 158 -4.89 -6.36 10.82
N HIS A 159 -4.88 -7.68 10.63
CA HIS A 159 -3.91 -8.60 11.24
C HIS A 159 -2.62 -8.77 10.43
N ILE A 160 -2.69 -8.72 9.09
CA ILE A 160 -1.52 -8.80 8.21
C ILE A 160 -0.53 -7.64 8.46
N GLN A 161 -1.00 -6.44 8.82
CA GLN A 161 -0.13 -5.26 9.02
C GLN A 161 0.58 -5.17 10.38
N LYS A 162 0.51 -6.19 11.26
CA LYS A 162 1.14 -6.11 12.60
C LYS A 162 2.68 -6.14 12.56
N GLU A 163 3.30 -6.57 11.46
CA GLU A 163 4.75 -6.78 11.34
C GLU A 163 5.56 -5.50 11.00
N GLY A 164 5.17 -4.35 11.56
CA GLY A 164 5.98 -3.12 11.42
C GLY A 164 5.32 -1.80 11.83
N ILE A 165 3.99 -1.75 11.96
CA ILE A 165 3.27 -0.52 12.36
C ILE A 165 2.57 -0.75 13.70
N PHE A 166 3.06 -0.07 14.75
CA PHE A 166 2.51 -0.19 16.10
C PHE A 166 1.17 0.56 16.22
N ARG A 167 0.06 -0.16 16.08
CA ARG A 167 -1.31 0.39 16.17
C ARG A 167 -1.77 0.39 17.63
N LYS A 168 -1.68 1.55 18.27
CA LYS A 168 -1.84 1.78 19.72
C LYS A 168 -3.22 1.44 20.32
N ASP A 169 -4.27 1.33 19.50
CA ASP A 169 -5.66 1.11 19.92
C ASP A 169 -6.28 -0.17 19.31
N SER A 170 -5.52 -1.28 19.26
CA SER A 170 -6.01 -2.57 18.74
C SER A 170 -7.24 -3.11 19.48
N ASP A 171 -7.34 -2.86 20.78
CA ASP A 171 -8.22 -3.61 21.67
C ASP A 171 -9.70 -3.33 21.40
N LYS A 172 -10.05 -2.09 21.03
CA LYS A 172 -11.40 -1.71 20.62
C LYS A 172 -11.81 -2.40 19.31
N VAL A 173 -10.86 -2.54 18.38
CA VAL A 173 -11.09 -3.21 17.09
C VAL A 173 -11.30 -4.72 17.31
N THR A 174 -10.48 -5.35 18.16
CA THR A 174 -10.68 -6.75 18.57
C THR A 174 -12.04 -6.96 19.23
N GLN A 175 -12.42 -6.14 20.23
CA GLN A 175 -13.73 -6.22 20.88
C GLN A 175 -14.91 -6.07 19.90
N LEU A 176 -14.77 -5.27 18.84
CA LEU A 176 -15.79 -5.14 17.79
C LEU A 176 -15.86 -6.37 16.88
N PHE A 177 -14.72 -6.99 16.55
CA PHE A 177 -14.72 -8.27 15.85
C PHE A 177 -15.36 -9.38 16.70
N ASP A 178 -15.00 -9.50 17.98
CA ASP A 178 -15.59 -10.48 18.91
C ASP A 178 -17.12 -10.28 19.06
N ALA A 179 -17.57 -9.02 19.09
CA ALA A 179 -18.98 -8.68 19.15
C ALA A 179 -19.74 -9.02 17.85
N ILE A 180 -19.10 -8.94 16.69
CA ILE A 180 -19.68 -9.35 15.40
C ILE A 180 -19.72 -10.87 15.28
N GLU A 181 -18.66 -11.58 15.72
CA GLU A 181 -18.63 -13.05 15.75
C GLU A 181 -19.78 -13.58 16.62
N LYS A 182 -20.02 -12.98 17.78
CA LYS A 182 -21.19 -13.32 18.62
C LYS A 182 -22.55 -13.10 17.93
N ILE A 183 -22.68 -12.10 17.05
CA ILE A 183 -23.91 -11.86 16.27
C ILE A 183 -24.05 -12.90 15.15
N LYS A 184 -22.93 -13.36 14.58
CA LYS A 184 -22.91 -14.50 13.65
C LYS A 184 -23.31 -15.80 14.37
N ASP A 185 -22.79 -16.09 15.56
CA ASP A 185 -23.21 -17.24 16.38
C ASP A 185 -24.72 -17.20 16.68
N GLU A 186 -25.28 -16.01 16.97
CA GLU A 186 -26.72 -15.82 17.17
C GLU A 186 -27.51 -16.11 15.88
N PHE A 187 -27.02 -15.67 14.72
CA PHE A 187 -27.62 -15.96 13.41
C PHE A 187 -27.59 -17.46 13.09
N GLU A 188 -26.44 -18.12 13.26
CA GLU A 188 -26.27 -19.56 13.03
C GLU A 188 -27.13 -20.42 13.99
N SER A 189 -27.45 -19.87 15.17
CA SER A 189 -28.39 -20.49 16.12
C SER A 189 -29.87 -20.39 15.71
N ILE A 190 -30.22 -19.54 14.73
CA ILE A 190 -31.58 -19.44 14.21
C ILE A 190 -31.77 -20.52 13.13
N GLU A 191 -32.58 -21.54 13.45
CA GLU A 191 -32.93 -22.60 12.50
C GLU A 191 -33.59 -22.03 11.22
N ARG A 192 -32.88 -22.18 10.09
CA ARG A 192 -33.25 -21.71 8.74
C ARG A 192 -34.64 -22.23 8.34
N PRO A 193 -35.59 -21.35 7.96
CA PRO A 193 -36.93 -21.77 7.54
C PRO A 193 -36.92 -22.64 6.28
N LYS A 194 -37.96 -23.47 6.12
CA LYS A 194 -38.24 -24.15 4.85
C LYS A 194 -38.88 -23.16 3.87
N LEU A 195 -38.11 -22.73 2.88
CA LEU A 195 -38.50 -21.75 1.86
C LEU A 195 -39.05 -22.47 0.62
N GLU A 196 -40.32 -22.20 0.28
CA GLU A 196 -40.96 -22.73 -0.94
C GLU A 196 -40.30 -22.19 -2.23
N LEU A 197 -39.66 -21.01 -2.17
CA LEU A 197 -38.90 -20.43 -3.29
C LEU A 197 -37.55 -21.10 -3.57
N GLU A 198 -36.92 -21.74 -2.58
CA GLU A 198 -35.62 -22.40 -2.74
C GLU A 198 -35.77 -23.89 -3.09
N SER A 199 -36.85 -24.53 -2.63
CA SER A 199 -37.25 -25.86 -3.07
C SER A 199 -38.03 -25.80 -4.39
N PRO A 200 -37.53 -26.33 -5.53
CA PRO A 200 -38.30 -26.36 -6.77
C PRO A 200 -39.50 -27.29 -6.63
N THR A 201 -40.66 -26.73 -6.28
CA THR A 201 -41.92 -27.49 -6.25
C THR A 201 -42.35 -27.76 -7.69
N GLN A 202 -41.97 -28.95 -8.14
CA GLN A 202 -42.36 -29.61 -9.38
C GLN A 202 -43.88 -29.43 -9.64
N TRP A 203 -44.23 -28.57 -10.59
CA TRP A 203 -45.62 -28.41 -11.02
C TRP A 203 -46.00 -29.45 -12.09
N SER A 204 -47.14 -30.10 -11.85
CA SER A 204 -47.92 -30.96 -12.74
C SER A 204 -47.27 -32.26 -13.26
N GLU A 205 -47.58 -33.36 -12.57
CA GLU A 205 -47.80 -34.66 -13.23
C GLU A 205 -49.20 -34.69 -13.90
N THR A 206 -49.28 -35.20 -15.13
CA THR A 206 -50.48 -35.83 -15.75
C THR A 206 -49.98 -36.66 -16.97
N PRO A 207 -50.70 -37.68 -17.47
CA PRO A 207 -50.22 -39.05 -17.31
C PRO A 207 -49.72 -39.74 -18.61
N SER A 208 -49.03 -40.87 -18.41
CA SER A 208 -48.58 -41.86 -19.41
C SER A 208 -49.63 -42.16 -20.50
N SER A 209 -49.28 -42.26 -21.79
CA SER A 209 -48.68 -43.47 -22.42
C SER A 209 -48.62 -43.30 -23.98
N PRO A 210 -48.19 -44.28 -24.80
CA PRO A 210 -46.88 -44.94 -24.81
C PRO A 210 -46.19 -45.01 -26.21
N VAL A 211 -44.85 -45.12 -26.22
CA VAL A 211 -43.99 -45.85 -27.20
C VAL A 211 -44.11 -45.55 -28.72
N ILE A 212 -42.99 -45.14 -29.34
CA ILE A 212 -42.30 -45.89 -30.42
C ILE A 212 -40.85 -45.38 -30.58
N SER A 213 -39.94 -46.30 -30.88
CA SER A 213 -38.48 -46.12 -31.00
C SER A 213 -38.01 -45.58 -32.35
N ARG A 214 -36.83 -44.92 -32.38
CA ARG A 214 -35.61 -45.34 -33.15
C ARG A 214 -34.51 -44.27 -33.17
N THR A 215 -33.28 -44.69 -32.83
CA THR A 215 -32.03 -43.99 -33.18
C THR A 215 -31.60 -44.43 -34.59
N PRO A 216 -30.90 -43.59 -35.38
CA PRO A 216 -29.44 -43.67 -35.42
C PRO A 216 -28.71 -42.30 -35.41
N SER A 217 -27.43 -42.33 -35.04
CA SER A 217 -26.49 -41.18 -35.02
C SER A 217 -25.73 -41.03 -36.37
N PRO A 218 -24.62 -40.27 -36.46
CA PRO A 218 -24.31 -38.90 -35.99
C PRO A 218 -24.24 -38.00 -37.26
N PRO A 219 -23.16 -37.29 -37.67
CA PRO A 219 -22.16 -36.46 -36.96
C PRO A 219 -21.99 -35.02 -37.51
N SER A 220 -21.29 -34.13 -36.78
CA SER A 220 -20.10 -33.38 -37.28
C SER A 220 -19.62 -32.33 -36.27
N ALA A 221 -18.31 -32.23 -36.08
CA ALA A 221 -17.70 -31.23 -35.20
C ALA A 221 -17.52 -29.88 -35.91
N LYS A 222 -17.85 -28.77 -35.25
CA LYS A 222 -17.38 -27.43 -35.64
C LYS A 222 -16.78 -26.69 -34.45
N LYS A 223 -15.47 -26.44 -34.55
CA LYS A 223 -14.73 -25.54 -33.67
C LYS A 223 -15.25 -24.11 -33.87
N TYR A 224 -15.62 -23.44 -32.79
CA TYR A 224 -15.75 -21.98 -32.79
C TYR A 224 -14.51 -21.36 -32.16
N LYS A 225 -13.80 -20.54 -32.94
CA LYS A 225 -12.79 -19.62 -32.38
C LYS A 225 -13.54 -18.46 -31.74
N GLN A 226 -13.13 -18.06 -30.55
CA GLN A 226 -13.57 -16.83 -29.90
C GLN A 226 -12.46 -15.79 -30.05
N ASP A 227 -12.80 -14.62 -30.59
CA ASP A 227 -11.96 -13.43 -30.59
C ASP A 227 -12.77 -12.27 -30.00
N ARG A 228 -12.08 -11.37 -29.28
CA ARG A 228 -12.55 -10.13 -28.63
C ARG A 228 -13.82 -10.21 -27.76
N LEU A 229 -13.66 -9.89 -26.47
CA LEU A 229 -14.04 -8.55 -26.02
C LEU A 229 -13.35 -8.12 -24.71
N THR A 230 -13.00 -6.85 -24.74
CA THR A 230 -12.58 -5.90 -23.71
C THR A 230 -13.50 -5.78 -22.48
N LYS A 231 -12.88 -5.50 -21.32
CA LYS A 231 -13.36 -4.89 -20.04
C LYS A 231 -12.58 -5.54 -18.88
N SER A 232 -12.26 -4.92 -17.75
CA SER A 232 -12.30 -3.51 -17.32
C SER A 232 -11.64 -3.42 -15.94
N LEU A 233 -10.60 -2.59 -15.74
CA LEU A 233 -10.24 -2.09 -14.41
C LEU A 233 -9.98 -0.58 -14.46
N ARG A 234 -11.08 0.15 -14.60
CA ARG A 234 -11.19 1.59 -14.38
C ARG A 234 -11.21 1.86 -12.87
N GLY A 235 -10.15 2.46 -12.34
CA GLY A 235 -10.11 2.78 -10.91
C GLY A 235 -8.78 3.28 -10.32
N ARG A 236 -7.80 3.71 -11.13
CA ARG A 236 -6.56 4.31 -10.61
C ARG A 236 -6.85 5.75 -10.16
N SER A 237 -6.42 6.13 -8.97
CA SER A 237 -6.75 7.45 -8.40
C SER A 237 -5.87 8.56 -9.00
N GLN A 238 -6.37 9.81 -8.98
CA GLN A 238 -5.64 10.96 -9.53
C GLN A 238 -4.21 11.12 -8.97
N ILE A 239 -4.02 10.69 -7.71
CA ILE A 239 -2.77 10.79 -6.95
C ILE A 239 -1.69 9.84 -7.50
N GLU A 240 -2.06 8.64 -7.95
CA GLU A 240 -1.11 7.73 -8.62
C GLU A 240 -0.70 8.24 -10.01
N ILE A 241 -1.60 8.97 -10.68
CA ILE A 241 -1.32 9.56 -12.00
C ILE A 241 -0.33 10.74 -11.86
N GLU A 242 -0.35 11.48 -10.75
CA GLU A 242 0.67 12.49 -10.44
C GLU A 242 2.00 11.86 -10.00
N LEU A 243 1.99 10.71 -9.30
CA LEU A 243 3.21 10.05 -8.85
C LEU A 243 3.99 9.39 -9.99
N ASP A 244 3.33 8.72 -10.95
CA ASP A 244 3.99 8.22 -12.17
C ASP A 244 4.64 9.37 -12.96
N LYS A 245 3.91 10.49 -13.13
CA LYS A 245 4.36 11.66 -13.89
C LYS A 245 5.56 12.39 -13.28
N LEU A 246 5.76 12.30 -11.97
CA LEU A 246 6.94 12.85 -11.29
C LEU A 246 8.15 11.90 -11.34
N SER A 247 8.00 10.66 -11.81
CA SER A 247 9.11 9.72 -12.01
C SER A 247 9.68 9.72 -13.44
N GLU A 248 8.92 10.24 -14.41
CA GLU A 248 9.26 10.17 -15.84
C GLU A 248 10.05 11.41 -16.33
N ASP A 249 10.08 12.49 -15.54
CA ASP A 249 10.84 13.73 -15.81
C ASP A 249 12.28 13.71 -15.24
N ASP A 250 12.68 12.66 -14.50
CA ASP A 250 14.06 12.46 -13.99
C ASP A 250 14.92 11.66 -15.00
N SER A 251 14.73 11.94 -16.28
CA SER A 251 15.27 11.17 -17.40
C SER A 251 16.70 11.59 -17.78
N ALA A 252 17.65 11.20 -16.93
CA ALA A 252 19.07 11.00 -17.28
C ALA A 252 19.70 12.13 -18.13
N GLU A 253 19.73 13.35 -17.60
CA GLU A 253 20.66 14.36 -18.10
C GLU A 253 22.09 13.88 -17.78
N GLU A 254 22.78 13.52 -18.86
CA GLU A 254 24.16 13.06 -18.97
C GLU A 254 25.07 13.64 -17.88
N ILE A 255 25.46 12.81 -16.89
CA ILE A 255 26.39 13.21 -15.83
C ILE A 255 27.72 13.54 -16.51
N SER A 256 27.93 14.84 -16.70
CA SER A 256 29.04 15.43 -17.44
C SER A 256 30.38 14.83 -17.00
N GLU A 257 31.20 14.47 -18.00
CA GLU A 257 32.57 14.03 -17.81
C GLU A 257 33.32 15.03 -16.91
N TRP A 258 33.93 14.54 -15.83
CA TRP A 258 34.53 15.41 -14.82
C TRP A 258 35.70 16.20 -15.45
N GLU A 259 35.61 17.54 -15.46
CA GLU A 259 36.54 18.46 -16.12
C GLU A 259 38.02 18.37 -15.62
N PHE A 260 38.27 17.53 -14.61
CA PHE A 260 39.61 17.33 -14.04
C PHE A 260 40.53 16.44 -14.91
N ASP A 261 39.98 15.55 -15.73
CA ASP A 261 40.76 14.62 -16.57
C ASP A 261 41.28 15.26 -17.88
N ALA A 262 40.81 16.46 -18.24
CA ALA A 262 41.20 17.15 -19.46
C ALA A 262 42.67 17.63 -19.46
N LEU A 263 43.24 17.91 -18.28
CA LEU A 263 44.55 18.57 -18.15
C LEU A 263 45.76 17.65 -18.29
N ASP A 264 45.59 16.32 -18.25
CA ASP A 264 46.71 15.38 -18.40
C ASP A 264 47.04 15.01 -19.86
N ARG A 265 46.17 15.34 -20.83
CA ARG A 265 46.44 15.09 -22.26
C ARG A 265 47.33 16.12 -22.94
N ASP A 266 47.39 17.36 -22.43
CA ASP A 266 48.24 18.43 -22.96
C ASP A 266 49.74 18.29 -22.59
N ARG A 267 50.10 17.29 -21.77
CA ARG A 267 51.50 16.97 -21.44
C ARG A 267 52.13 15.87 -22.31
N LEU A 268 51.34 15.21 -23.16
CA LEU A 268 51.80 14.11 -24.03
C LEU A 268 51.93 14.48 -25.52
N THR A 269 51.52 15.69 -25.90
CA THR A 269 51.64 16.22 -27.28
C THR A 269 52.80 17.21 -27.48
N ARG A 270 53.68 17.34 -26.47
CA ARG A 270 54.84 18.25 -26.53
C ARG A 270 56.15 17.59 -26.06
N SER A 271 56.53 16.53 -26.77
CA SER A 271 57.89 15.99 -26.85
C SER A 271 58.29 15.74 -28.30
#